data_AF-A0A8D8MNN7-F1
#
_entry.id   AF-A0A8D8MNN7-F1
#
_cell.length_a   1.000
_cell.length_b   1.000
_cell.length_c   1.000
_cell.angle_alpha   90.00
_cell.angle_beta   90.00
_cell.angle_gamma   90.00
#
_symmetry.space_group_name_H-M   'P 1'
#
loop_
_entity.id
_entity.type
_entity.pdbx_description
1 polymer ?
#
loop_
_entity_poly.entity_id
_entity_poly.type
_entity_poly.pdbx_seq_one_letter_code
_entity_poly.pdbx_strand_id
1 'polypeptide(L)'
;MSHHHLKLPPYQKRRGHASSLSGKKQPVLGLGMSGDQPYPVFPEGVQPLENQVAGHTFEQGTDILGLLKNLDDGSILKPAGKVLCGVREIKFYETIQAATTEKDLVPLKEFIPGYKGHLKLPIDGKPVEFIKLTDLTHGMLEPCIMDVKIGCRTWDPLATPEKRKAEESKYQACKRNLG
;
A
#
# COMPACT_ATOMS: atom_id res chain seq x y z
N MET A 1 6.83 -41.41 7.93
CA MET A 1 8.08 -40.66 7.71
C MET A 1 7.92 -39.76 6.49
N SER A 2 7.86 -38.44 6.71
CA SER A 2 8.49 -37.40 5.89
C SER A 2 8.07 -36.06 6.49
N HIS A 3 8.84 -35.56 7.46
CA HIS A 3 8.73 -34.16 7.86
C HIS A 3 9.33 -33.35 6.71
N HIS A 4 8.47 -32.78 5.84
CA HIS A 4 8.92 -31.77 4.89
C HIS A 4 9.39 -30.56 5.70
N HIS A 5 10.69 -30.48 5.91
CA HIS A 5 11.33 -29.31 6.49
C HIS A 5 11.26 -28.19 5.46
N LEU A 6 10.23 -27.35 5.53
CA LEU A 6 10.16 -26.10 4.76
C LEU A 6 11.32 -25.21 5.20
N LYS A 7 12.42 -25.25 4.45
CA LYS A 7 13.46 -24.23 4.53
C LYS A 7 12.89 -22.94 3.97
N LEU A 8 12.64 -21.97 4.85
CA LEU A 8 12.32 -20.62 4.42
C LEU A 8 13.45 -20.09 3.51
N PRO A 9 13.11 -19.40 2.41
CA PRO A 9 14.12 -18.79 1.56
C PRO A 9 14.93 -17.76 2.38
N PRO A 10 16.21 -17.55 2.05
CA PRO A 10 17.04 -16.59 2.76
C PRO A 10 16.42 -15.19 2.70
N TYR A 11 16.40 -14.52 3.86
CA TYR A 11 15.90 -13.15 3.99
C TYR A 11 16.61 -12.23 3.00
N GLN A 12 15.85 -11.67 2.05
CA GLN A 12 16.37 -10.70 1.10
C GLN A 12 16.34 -9.31 1.76
N LYS A 13 17.48 -8.88 2.31
CA LYS A 13 17.66 -7.49 2.77
C LYS A 13 17.31 -6.53 1.63
N ARG A 14 16.62 -5.42 1.95
CA ARG A 14 16.59 -4.24 1.06
C ARG A 14 18.02 -3.88 0.70
N ARG A 15 18.31 -3.63 -0.58
CA ARG A 15 19.55 -2.94 -0.97
C ARG A 15 19.48 -1.53 -0.39
N GLY A 16 20.10 -1.33 0.77
CA GLY A 16 20.43 0.00 1.23
C GLY A 16 21.50 0.57 0.31
N HIS A 17 21.25 1.74 -0.28
CA HIS A 17 22.38 2.58 -0.68
C HIS A 17 23.14 2.93 0.59
N ALA A 18 24.42 2.58 0.62
CA ALA A 18 25.30 2.97 1.71
C ALA A 18 25.40 4.49 1.75
N SER A 19 24.70 5.11 2.69
CA SER A 19 25.12 6.40 3.24
C SER A 19 25.82 6.12 4.57
N SER A 20 27.03 6.66 4.67
CA SER A 20 27.91 6.55 5.82
C SER A 20 27.24 7.07 7.09
N LEU A 21 27.41 6.32 8.18
CA LEU A 21 27.01 6.68 9.53
C LEU A 21 27.73 7.96 9.99
N SER A 22 26.97 8.98 10.40
CA SER A 22 27.34 9.81 11.54
C SER A 22 26.09 10.38 12.23
N GLY A 23 26.06 10.30 13.56
CA GLY A 23 25.25 11.17 14.42
C GLY A 23 23.84 10.68 14.80
N LYS A 24 23.72 10.08 15.99
CA LYS A 24 22.47 9.98 16.75
C LYS A 24 21.92 11.38 17.03
N LYS A 25 20.64 11.67 16.74
CA LYS A 25 19.83 12.65 17.47
C LYS A 25 18.38 12.17 17.58
N GLN A 26 17.92 12.06 18.83
CA GLN A 26 16.50 11.93 19.17
C GLN A 26 15.77 13.23 18.82
N PRO A 27 14.48 13.21 18.41
CA PRO A 27 13.74 14.45 18.28
C PRO A 27 13.18 14.85 19.65
N VAL A 28 13.60 16.04 20.10
CA VAL A 28 13.01 16.77 21.23
C VAL A 28 11.81 17.54 20.70
N LEU A 29 10.70 17.47 21.42
CA LEU A 29 9.50 18.29 21.23
C LEU A 29 9.85 19.78 21.39
N GLY A 30 9.57 20.60 20.37
CA GLY A 30 9.74 22.06 20.44
C GLY A 30 9.09 22.79 19.27
N LEU A 31 8.24 23.78 19.60
CA LEU A 31 7.55 24.67 18.68
C LEU A 31 8.52 25.53 17.84
N GLY A 32 8.18 25.68 16.55
CA GLY A 32 8.47 26.87 15.75
C GLY A 32 9.78 26.86 14.95
N MET A 33 9.63 26.86 13.62
CA MET A 33 10.42 27.56 12.58
C MET A 33 10.48 26.73 11.28
N SER A 34 10.22 27.42 10.17
CA SER A 34 10.11 26.96 8.78
C SER A 34 11.42 26.44 8.16
N GLY A 35 11.33 25.33 7.41
CA GLY A 35 12.37 24.84 6.49
C GLY A 35 12.33 23.32 6.31
N ASP A 36 12.03 22.86 5.09
CA ASP A 36 11.81 21.47 4.64
C ASP A 36 10.59 20.76 5.23
N GLN A 37 9.42 20.90 4.59
CA GLN A 37 8.30 19.99 4.83
C GLN A 37 8.63 18.65 4.14
N PRO A 38 8.83 17.54 4.89
CA PRO A 38 9.18 16.25 4.31
C PRO A 38 7.99 15.57 3.61
N TYR A 39 6.80 16.17 3.66
CA TYR A 39 5.56 15.68 3.10
C TYR A 39 4.85 16.76 2.26
N PRO A 40 4.05 16.35 1.26
CA PRO A 40 3.17 17.27 0.55
C PRO A 40 2.13 17.86 1.51
N VAL A 41 1.59 19.01 1.17
CA VAL A 41 0.49 19.66 1.89
C VAL A 41 -0.79 18.85 1.69
N PHE A 42 -1.34 18.37 2.81
CA PHE A 42 -2.61 17.65 2.86
C PHE A 42 -3.77 18.59 3.23
N PRO A 43 -5.01 18.26 2.81
CA PRO A 43 -6.20 18.89 3.36
C PRO A 43 -6.32 18.66 4.87
N GLU A 44 -7.07 19.52 5.55
CA GLU A 44 -7.43 19.34 6.96
C GLU A 44 -8.11 17.97 7.17
N GLY A 45 -7.83 17.33 8.31
CA GLY A 45 -8.40 16.01 8.64
C GLY A 45 -7.74 14.83 7.92
N VAL A 46 -6.64 15.02 7.19
CA VAL A 46 -5.94 13.95 6.47
C VAL A 46 -4.46 13.89 6.86
N GLN A 47 -3.95 12.69 7.12
CA GLN A 47 -2.53 12.47 7.45
C GLN A 47 -1.96 11.21 6.82
N PRO A 48 -0.63 11.08 6.66
CA PRO A 48 0.02 9.83 6.28
C PRO A 48 -0.33 8.66 7.21
N LEU A 49 -0.49 7.46 6.65
CA LEU A 49 -0.63 6.24 7.44
C LEU A 49 0.73 5.78 7.96
N GLU A 50 0.91 5.80 9.28
CA GLU A 50 2.21 5.55 9.94
C GLU A 50 2.75 4.11 9.75
N ASN A 51 1.85 3.14 9.70
CA ASN A 51 2.16 1.70 9.75
C ASN A 51 2.08 1.03 8.36
N GLN A 52 2.36 1.77 7.29
CA GLN A 52 2.39 1.21 5.94
C GLN A 52 3.61 0.30 5.71
N VAL A 53 3.36 -1.00 5.54
CA VAL A 53 4.42 -2.01 5.38
C VAL A 53 4.89 -2.24 3.94
N ALA A 54 4.07 -1.88 2.95
CA ALA A 54 4.31 -2.16 1.53
C ALA A 54 3.65 -1.12 0.62
N GLY A 55 3.88 -1.26 -0.68
CA GLY A 55 3.42 -0.31 -1.69
C GLY A 55 4.33 0.90 -1.79
N HIS A 56 3.81 1.95 -2.40
CA HIS A 56 4.48 3.23 -2.51
C HIS A 56 4.47 3.93 -1.16
N THR A 57 5.62 4.09 -0.53
CA THR A 57 5.79 4.95 0.64
C THR A 57 6.17 6.35 0.17
N PHE A 58 5.89 7.37 0.98
CA PHE A 58 6.36 8.73 0.72
C PHE A 58 7.88 8.72 0.54
N GLU A 59 8.34 9.05 -0.66
CA GLU A 59 9.76 9.21 -0.99
C GLU A 59 10.03 10.68 -1.26
N GLN A 60 10.96 11.27 -0.49
CA GLN A 60 11.34 12.68 -0.61
C GLN A 60 11.74 13.02 -2.05
N GLY A 61 11.16 14.10 -2.59
CA GLY A 61 11.46 14.58 -3.95
C GLY A 61 10.77 13.79 -5.08
N THR A 62 9.80 12.94 -4.76
CA THR A 62 9.02 12.19 -5.76
C THR A 62 7.52 12.51 -5.64
N ASP A 63 6.78 12.41 -6.75
CA ASP A 63 5.30 12.50 -6.76
C ASP A 63 4.63 11.22 -6.20
N ILE A 64 5.39 10.37 -5.48
CA ILE A 64 4.91 9.08 -4.99
C ILE A 64 4.15 9.29 -3.69
N LEU A 65 2.84 9.07 -3.74
CA LEU A 65 1.96 9.21 -2.61
C LEU A 65 1.71 7.87 -1.91
N GLY A 66 1.88 7.84 -0.58
CA GLY A 66 1.54 6.70 0.26
C GLY A 66 0.07 6.66 0.67
N LEU A 67 -0.28 5.67 1.49
CA LEU A 67 -1.62 5.60 2.08
C LEU A 67 -1.81 6.77 3.06
N LEU A 68 -3.03 7.33 3.06
CA LEU A 68 -3.43 8.34 4.03
C LEU A 68 -4.53 7.79 4.94
N LYS A 69 -4.71 8.42 6.09
CA LYS A 69 -5.81 8.18 7.01
C LYS A 69 -6.67 9.44 7.09
N ASN A 70 -7.98 9.26 6.93
CA ASN A 70 -8.98 10.27 7.23
C ASN A 70 -9.25 10.26 8.73
N LEU A 71 -9.06 11.40 9.39
CA LEU A 71 -9.23 11.56 10.82
C LEU A 71 -10.70 11.67 11.24
N ASP A 72 -11.59 12.08 10.34
CA ASP A 72 -13.02 12.25 10.65
C ASP A 72 -13.72 10.92 10.92
N ASP A 73 -13.43 9.90 10.11
CA ASP A 73 -14.11 8.60 10.16
C ASP A 73 -13.16 7.40 10.27
N GLY A 74 -11.86 7.66 10.45
CA GLY A 74 -10.82 6.65 10.57
C GLY A 74 -10.55 5.83 9.30
N SER A 75 -11.14 6.18 8.16
CA SER A 75 -10.94 5.43 6.91
C SER A 75 -9.53 5.59 6.33
N ILE A 76 -9.12 4.62 5.52
CA ILE A 76 -7.88 4.66 4.77
C ILE A 76 -8.17 5.19 3.36
N LEU A 77 -7.35 6.14 2.93
CA LEU A 77 -7.38 6.70 1.59
C LEU A 77 -6.19 6.16 0.81
N LYS A 78 -6.49 5.30 -0.16
CA LYS A 78 -5.50 4.71 -1.05
C LYS A 78 -5.43 5.52 -2.34
N PRO A 79 -4.28 6.11 -2.70
CA PRO A 79 -4.15 6.83 -3.96
C PRO A 79 -4.44 5.89 -5.14
N ALA A 80 -5.23 6.34 -6.11
CA ALA A 80 -5.59 5.58 -7.31
C ALA A 80 -4.42 5.37 -8.31
N GLY A 81 -3.18 5.67 -7.88
CA GLY A 81 -1.94 5.32 -8.56
C GLY A 81 -1.90 5.71 -10.04
N LYS A 82 -1.44 4.78 -10.89
CA LYS A 82 -1.53 4.94 -12.35
C LYS A 82 -3.00 4.88 -12.77
N VAL A 83 -3.43 5.77 -13.66
CA VAL A 83 -4.80 5.90 -14.16
C VAL A 83 -5.49 4.54 -14.41
N LEU A 84 -4.86 3.66 -15.20
CA LEU A 84 -5.45 2.35 -15.51
C LEU A 84 -5.51 1.39 -14.31
N CYS A 85 -4.58 1.48 -13.37
CA CYS A 85 -4.62 0.69 -12.14
C CYS A 85 -5.75 1.17 -11.22
N GLY A 86 -5.87 2.49 -11.04
CA GLY A 86 -6.93 3.10 -10.25
C GLY A 86 -8.32 2.74 -10.76
N VAL A 87 -8.58 2.91 -12.06
CA VAL A 87 -9.86 2.56 -12.69
C VAL A 87 -10.20 1.08 -12.50
N ARG A 88 -9.22 0.19 -12.64
CA ARG A 88 -9.43 -1.26 -12.43
C ARG A 88 -9.76 -1.56 -10.97
N GLU A 89 -9.08 -0.92 -10.02
CA GLU A 89 -9.30 -1.14 -8.60
C GLU A 89 -10.64 -0.59 -8.11
N ILE A 90 -11.04 0.60 -8.55
CA ILE A 90 -12.38 1.16 -8.28
C ILE A 90 -13.46 0.21 -8.80
N LYS A 91 -13.35 -0.21 -10.07
CA LYS A 91 -14.32 -1.13 -10.68
C LYS A 91 -14.39 -2.47 -9.93
N PHE A 92 -13.26 -2.98 -9.44
CA PHE A 92 -13.23 -4.20 -8.62
C PHE A 92 -14.07 -4.05 -7.36
N TYR A 93 -13.86 -2.98 -6.58
CA TYR A 93 -14.63 -2.73 -5.36
C TYR A 93 -16.12 -2.47 -5.64
N GLU A 94 -16.45 -1.70 -6.68
CA GLU A 94 -17.83 -1.42 -7.07
C GLU A 94 -18.57 -2.69 -7.50
N THR A 95 -17.90 -3.55 -8.27
CA THR A 95 -18.47 -4.84 -8.73
C THR A 95 -18.78 -5.74 -7.53
N ILE A 96 -17.86 -5.85 -6.57
CA ILE A 96 -18.07 -6.65 -5.37
C ILE A 96 -19.15 -6.03 -4.50
N GLN A 97 -19.15 -4.72 -4.28
CA GLN A 97 -20.15 -4.03 -3.47
C GLN A 97 -21.56 -4.23 -4.03
N ALA A 98 -21.74 -4.14 -5.36
CA ALA A 98 -23.01 -4.33 -6.04
C ALA A 98 -23.49 -5.79 -6.08
N ALA A 99 -22.61 -6.77 -5.85
CA ALA A 99 -22.97 -8.19 -5.86
C ALA A 99 -23.98 -8.52 -4.74
N THR A 100 -25.04 -9.24 -5.08
CA THR A 100 -26.12 -9.63 -4.16
C THR A 100 -26.45 -11.11 -4.19
N THR A 101 -26.19 -11.79 -5.31
CA THR A 101 -26.58 -13.18 -5.54
C THR A 101 -25.44 -14.06 -6.07
N GLU A 102 -24.35 -13.42 -6.48
CA GLU A 102 -23.17 -14.03 -7.07
C GLU A 102 -22.43 -14.85 -6.02
N LYS A 103 -22.47 -16.18 -6.17
CA LYS A 103 -21.92 -17.15 -5.21
C LYS A 103 -20.45 -16.91 -4.86
N ASP A 104 -19.68 -16.35 -5.78
CA ASP A 104 -18.24 -16.11 -5.59
C ASP A 104 -17.94 -14.68 -5.07
N LEU A 105 -18.75 -13.69 -5.44
CA LEU A 105 -18.49 -12.28 -5.09
C LEU A 105 -19.09 -11.89 -3.75
N VAL A 106 -20.24 -12.46 -3.39
CA VAL A 106 -20.90 -12.16 -2.10
C VAL A 106 -20.01 -12.55 -0.92
N PRO A 107 -19.42 -13.77 -0.86
CA PRO A 107 -18.51 -14.13 0.24
C PRO A 107 -17.22 -13.31 0.24
N LEU A 108 -16.76 -12.83 -0.92
CA LEU A 108 -15.53 -12.04 -1.02
C LEU A 108 -15.58 -10.74 -0.23
N LYS A 109 -16.79 -10.19 0.02
CA LYS A 109 -17.01 -9.00 0.87
C LYS A 109 -16.45 -9.15 2.28
N GLU A 110 -16.41 -10.37 2.81
CA GLU A 110 -15.91 -10.65 4.16
C GLU A 110 -14.37 -10.65 4.24
N PHE A 111 -13.68 -10.77 3.10
CA PHE A 111 -12.22 -10.92 3.03
C PHE A 111 -11.48 -9.67 2.52
N ILE A 112 -12.20 -8.60 2.17
CA ILE A 112 -11.62 -7.37 1.65
C ILE A 112 -11.99 -6.17 2.54
N PRO A 113 -11.21 -5.06 2.51
CA PRO A 113 -11.61 -3.82 3.16
C PRO A 113 -12.98 -3.34 2.64
N GLY A 114 -13.84 -2.87 3.55
CA GLY A 114 -15.11 -2.27 3.19
C GLY A 114 -14.90 -1.03 2.33
N TYR A 115 -15.51 -1.02 1.14
CA TYR A 115 -15.45 0.11 0.22
C TYR A 115 -16.43 1.22 0.61
N LYS A 116 -15.91 2.43 0.83
CA LYS A 116 -16.67 3.63 1.21
C LYS A 116 -16.76 4.65 0.05
N GLY A 117 -16.53 4.21 -1.19
CA GLY A 117 -16.48 5.08 -2.38
C GLY A 117 -15.07 5.55 -2.74
N HIS A 118 -14.98 6.47 -3.68
CA HIS A 118 -13.74 7.16 -4.07
C HIS A 118 -13.99 8.67 -4.09
N LEU A 119 -12.92 9.45 -3.93
CA LEU A 119 -12.97 10.92 -3.88
C LEU A 119 -11.71 11.54 -4.45
N LYS A 120 -11.77 12.82 -4.78
CA LYS A 120 -10.61 13.62 -5.16
C LYS A 120 -10.25 14.58 -4.04
N LEU A 121 -8.98 14.60 -3.66
CA LEU A 121 -8.45 15.54 -2.68
C LEU A 121 -7.32 16.37 -3.30
N PRO A 122 -7.20 17.66 -2.95
CA PRO A 122 -6.07 18.48 -3.37
C PRO A 122 -4.83 18.12 -2.55
N ILE A 123 -3.82 17.53 -3.21
CA ILE A 123 -2.49 17.29 -2.64
C ILE A 123 -1.53 18.24 -3.32
N ASP A 124 -0.88 19.14 -2.57
CA ASP A 124 -0.07 20.24 -3.13
C ASP A 124 -0.83 21.04 -4.21
N GLY A 125 -2.13 21.27 -3.99
CA GLY A 125 -3.01 21.98 -4.92
C GLY A 125 -3.36 21.20 -6.19
N LYS A 126 -2.87 19.97 -6.37
CA LYS A 126 -3.23 19.10 -7.51
C LYS A 126 -4.32 18.12 -7.09
N PRO A 127 -5.38 17.91 -7.91
CA PRO A 127 -6.39 16.91 -7.62
C PRO A 127 -5.82 15.50 -7.76
N VAL A 128 -5.83 14.74 -6.68
CA VAL A 128 -5.45 13.32 -6.65
C VAL A 128 -6.68 12.50 -6.29
N GLU A 129 -6.90 11.42 -7.04
CA GLU A 129 -8.02 10.50 -6.80
C GLU A 129 -7.63 9.41 -5.80
N PHE A 130 -8.53 9.12 -4.86
CA PHE A 130 -8.34 8.17 -3.78
C PHE A 130 -9.52 7.21 -3.70
N ILE A 131 -9.21 5.96 -3.37
CA ILE A 131 -10.17 4.93 -2.98
C ILE A 131 -10.30 4.98 -1.45
N LYS A 132 -11.52 5.12 -0.94
CA LYS A 132 -11.80 5.19 0.50
C LYS A 132 -12.18 3.81 1.03
N LEU A 133 -11.41 3.29 1.97
CA LEU A 133 -11.55 1.93 2.51
C LEU A 133 -11.65 1.95 4.04
N THR A 134 -12.26 0.93 4.64
CA THR A 134 -12.20 0.72 6.10
C THR A 134 -10.77 0.44 6.56
N ASP A 135 -10.37 0.98 7.72
CA ASP A 135 -9.12 0.62 8.38
C ASP A 135 -9.24 -0.77 9.02
N LEU A 136 -8.52 -1.75 8.47
CA LEU A 136 -8.51 -3.13 8.98
C LEU A 136 -7.84 -3.27 10.36
N THR A 137 -7.09 -2.26 10.79
CA THR A 137 -6.43 -2.23 12.09
C THR A 137 -7.23 -1.49 13.15
N HIS A 138 -8.41 -0.96 12.80
CA HIS A 138 -9.25 -0.23 13.72
C HIS A 138 -9.63 -1.07 14.94
N GLY A 139 -9.43 -0.51 16.14
CA GLY A 139 -9.71 -1.17 17.41
C GLY A 139 -8.61 -2.12 17.91
N MET A 140 -7.55 -2.36 17.13
CA MET A 140 -6.37 -3.09 17.61
C MET A 140 -5.51 -2.17 18.47
N LEU A 141 -5.08 -2.66 19.64
CA LEU A 141 -4.19 -1.91 20.53
C LEU A 141 -2.77 -1.81 19.95
N GLU A 142 -2.24 -2.92 19.45
CA GLU A 142 -0.88 -3.04 18.91
C GLU A 142 -0.90 -3.86 17.61
N PRO A 143 -1.32 -3.28 16.47
CA PRO A 143 -1.44 -4.02 15.23
C PRO A 143 -0.07 -4.47 14.69
N CYS A 144 0.07 -5.78 14.47
CA CYS A 144 1.23 -6.37 13.79
C CYS A 144 0.87 -6.64 12.32
N ILE A 145 1.53 -5.94 11.40
CA ILE A 145 1.14 -5.93 9.98
C ILE A 145 2.19 -6.66 9.14
N MET A 146 1.71 -7.54 8.25
CA MET A 146 2.51 -8.21 7.25
C MET A 146 1.79 -8.14 5.90
N ASP A 147 2.50 -7.74 4.84
CA ASP A 147 2.01 -7.79 3.47
C ASP A 147 2.60 -9.03 2.78
N VAL A 148 1.72 -9.92 2.32
CA VAL A 148 2.09 -11.12 1.58
C VAL A 148 1.48 -11.05 0.19
N LYS A 149 2.34 -10.93 -0.83
CA LYS A 149 1.92 -10.98 -2.23
C LYS A 149 1.67 -12.42 -2.65
N ILE A 150 0.47 -12.69 -3.18
CA ILE A 150 0.02 -14.03 -3.58
C ILE A 150 0.10 -14.21 -5.09
N GLY A 151 0.60 -15.37 -5.55
CA GLY A 151 0.48 -15.85 -6.92
C GLY A 151 1.83 -16.01 -7.63
N CYS A 152 1.95 -17.10 -8.41
CA CYS A 152 3.16 -17.47 -9.16
C CYS A 152 3.59 -16.43 -10.20
N ARG A 153 2.71 -15.47 -10.51
CA ARG A 153 2.90 -14.38 -11.45
C ARG A 153 2.46 -13.06 -10.83
N THR A 154 3.38 -12.10 -10.76
CA THR A 154 3.15 -10.76 -10.17
C THR A 154 3.07 -9.64 -11.22
N TRP A 155 2.83 -9.99 -12.47
CA TRP A 155 2.58 -9.09 -13.59
C TRP A 155 1.22 -9.40 -14.22
N ASP A 156 0.49 -8.37 -14.66
CA ASP A 156 -0.82 -8.54 -15.29
C ASP A 156 -0.71 -8.80 -16.81
N PRO A 157 -1.70 -9.44 -17.45
CA PRO A 157 -1.64 -9.76 -18.88
C PRO A 157 -1.39 -8.56 -19.80
N LEU A 158 -1.70 -7.33 -19.38
CA LEU A 158 -1.48 -6.10 -20.14
C LEU A 158 -0.15 -5.40 -19.77
N ALA A 159 0.65 -6.00 -18.88
CA ALA A 159 1.95 -5.45 -18.50
C ALA A 159 2.92 -5.42 -19.70
N THR A 160 3.71 -4.35 -19.81
CA THR A 160 4.73 -4.21 -20.85
C THR A 160 5.83 -5.27 -20.69
N PRO A 161 6.56 -5.62 -21.76
CA PRO A 161 7.66 -6.59 -21.69
C PRO A 161 8.69 -6.25 -20.60
N GLU A 162 9.00 -4.96 -20.43
CA GLU A 162 9.95 -4.46 -19.43
C GLU A 162 9.41 -4.71 -18.01
N LYS A 163 8.13 -4.42 -17.78
CA LYS A 163 7.48 -4.65 -16.48
C LYS A 163 7.40 -6.14 -16.16
N ARG A 164 7.11 -7.00 -17.15
CA ARG A 164 7.11 -8.46 -16.98
C ARG A 164 8.49 -8.96 -16.58
N LYS A 165 9.53 -8.60 -17.34
CA LYS A 165 10.93 -8.96 -17.06
C LYS A 165 11.38 -8.49 -15.66
N ALA A 166 11.01 -7.27 -15.29
CA ALA A 166 11.33 -6.70 -13.98
C ALA A 166 10.61 -7.40 -12.82
N GLU A 167 9.38 -7.89 -13.02
CA GLU A 167 8.66 -8.66 -12.00
C GLU A 167 9.14 -10.12 -11.94
N GLU A 168 9.42 -10.76 -13.08
CA GLU A 168 9.93 -12.13 -13.17
C GLU A 168 11.31 -12.32 -12.54
N SER A 169 12.14 -11.28 -12.51
CA SER A 169 13.42 -11.34 -11.81
C SER A 169 13.29 -11.34 -10.28
N LYS A 170 12.13 -10.95 -9.74
CA LYS A 170 11.88 -10.86 -8.29
C LYS A 170 11.36 -12.19 -7.73
N TYR A 171 11.90 -12.58 -6.58
CA TYR A 171 11.41 -13.71 -5.77
C TYR A 171 11.22 -15.03 -6.55
N GLN A 172 12.08 -15.31 -7.53
CA GLN A 172 11.94 -16.45 -8.45
C GLN A 172 11.75 -17.79 -7.75
N ALA A 173 12.57 -18.07 -6.72
CA ALA A 173 12.47 -19.31 -5.96
C ALA A 173 11.13 -19.42 -5.21
N CYS A 174 10.64 -18.32 -4.62
CA CYS A 174 9.34 -18.29 -3.95
C CYS A 174 8.21 -18.55 -4.94
N LYS A 175 8.21 -17.84 -6.08
CA LYS A 175 7.17 -17.95 -7.10
C LYS A 175 7.05 -19.36 -7.68
N ARG A 176 8.20 -20.02 -7.88
CA ARG A 176 8.24 -21.38 -8.41
C ARG A 176 7.73 -22.42 -7.42
N ASN A 177 8.03 -22.24 -6.13
CA ASN A 177 7.82 -23.29 -5.13
C ASN A 177 6.55 -23.09 -4.29
N LEU A 178 6.05 -21.86 -4.14
CA LEU A 178 5.00 -21.50 -3.20
C LEU A 178 3.79 -20.79 -3.84
N GLY A 179 3.94 -20.24 -5.04
CA GLY A 179 2.93 -19.40 -5.68
C GLY A 179 3.19 -17.93 -5.43
#